data_AF-A0A1Q7DW66-F1
#
_entry.id   AF-A0A1Q7DW66-F1
#
_cell.length_a   1.000
_cell.length_b   1.000
_cell.length_c   1.000
_cell.angle_alpha   90.00
_cell.angle_beta   90.00
_cell.angle_gamma   90.00
#
_symmetry.space_group_name_H-M   'P 1'
#
loop_
_entity.id
_entity.type
_entity.pdbx_description
1 polymer ?
#
loop_
_entity_poly.entity_id
_entity_poly.type
_entity_poly.pdbx_seq_one_letter_code
_entity_poly.pdbx_strand_id
1 'polypeptide(L)'
;MTDHGIELAGALIGFGLLMGLGAIGAAFGDGLAGNAFISGVARQPEAQGRMIPWLFTIVGLVEAMYFINLAFGFVFLGQVH
;
A
#
# COMPACT_ATOMS: atom_id res chain seq x y z
N MET A 1 -33.31 -5.86 10.74
CA MET A 1 -32.02 -5.17 10.51
C MET A 1 -32.34 -3.70 10.40
N THR A 2 -31.63 -2.83 11.10
CA THR A 2 -31.77 -1.37 10.94
C THR A 2 -31.01 -0.94 9.69
N ASP A 3 -31.43 0.16 9.06
CA ASP A 3 -30.75 0.71 7.87
C ASP A 3 -29.27 1.00 8.18
N HIS A 4 -28.99 1.55 9.36
CA HIS A 4 -27.64 1.73 9.90
C HIS A 4 -26.79 0.45 9.90
N GLY A 5 -27.38 -0.69 10.27
CA GLY A 5 -26.66 -1.97 10.29
C GLY A 5 -26.27 -2.45 8.89
N ILE A 6 -27.07 -2.13 7.87
CA ILE A 6 -26.77 -2.45 6.47
C ILE A 6 -25.68 -1.52 5.94
N GLU A 7 -25.76 -0.23 6.23
CA GLU A 7 -24.73 0.75 5.83
C GLU A 7 -23.36 0.43 6.42
N LEU A 8 -23.32 0.11 7.72
CA LEU A 8 -22.07 -0.23 8.41
C LEU A 8 -21.44 -1.51 7.86
N ALA A 9 -22.26 -2.53 7.57
CA ALA A 9 -21.77 -3.76 6.94
C ALA A 9 -21.19 -3.50 5.54
N GLY A 10 -21.88 -2.68 4.72
CA GLY A 10 -21.39 -2.29 3.40
C GLY A 10 -20.06 -1.52 3.48
N ALA A 11 -19.95 -0.56 4.39
CA ALA A 11 -18.74 0.23 4.58
C ALA A 11 -17.54 -0.63 5.05
N LEU A 12 -17.75 -1.58 5.96
CA LEU A 12 -16.71 -2.49 6.44
C LEU A 12 -16.22 -3.45 5.34
N ILE A 13 -17.14 -3.98 4.53
CA ILE A 13 -16.77 -4.83 3.38
C ILE A 13 -15.97 -4.02 2.36
N GLY A 14 -16.47 -2.83 2.00
CA GLY A 14 -15.78 -1.91 1.08
C GLY A 14 -14.39 -1.56 1.57
N PHE A 15 -14.26 -1.20 2.85
CA PHE A 15 -12.98 -0.90 3.49
C PHE A 15 -12.01 -2.09 3.43
N GLY A 16 -12.48 -3.28 3.81
CA GLY A 16 -11.66 -4.50 3.77
C GLY A 16 -11.15 -4.82 2.36
N LEU A 17 -11.99 -4.67 1.34
CA LEU A 17 -11.59 -4.86 -0.05
C LEU A 17 -10.55 -3.84 -0.51
N LEU A 18 -10.78 -2.55 -0.20
CA LEU A 18 -9.89 -1.45 -0.60
C LEU A 18 -8.50 -1.62 0.05
N MET A 19 -8.47 -1.99 1.33
CA MET A 19 -7.24 -2.27 2.08
C MET A 19 -6.54 -3.53 1.59
N GLY A 20 -7.26 -4.62 1.35
CA GLY A 20 -6.70 -5.88 0.88
C GLY A 20 -6.08 -5.76 -0.51
N LEU A 21 -6.78 -5.12 -1.45
CA LEU A 21 -6.27 -4.87 -2.80
C LEU A 21 -5.09 -3.89 -2.79
N GLY A 22 -5.14 -2.85 -1.94
CA GLY A 22 -4.02 -1.94 -1.75
C GLY A 22 -2.77 -2.66 -1.24
N ALA A 23 -2.91 -3.54 -0.25
CA ALA A 23 -1.80 -4.31 0.33
C ALA A 23 -1.16 -5.25 -0.69
N ILE A 24 -1.97 -5.87 -1.57
CA ILE A 24 -1.45 -6.69 -2.67
C ILE A 24 -0.60 -5.83 -3.62
N GLY A 25 -1.11 -4.66 -4.03
CA GLY A 25 -0.36 -3.74 -4.88
C GLY A 25 0.98 -3.32 -4.26
N ALA A 26 0.97 -2.98 -2.97
CA ALA A 26 2.17 -2.62 -2.23
C ALA A 26 3.20 -3.76 -2.17
N ALA A 27 2.76 -4.97 -1.80
CA ALA A 27 3.63 -6.15 -1.73
C ALA A 27 4.30 -6.46 -3.08
N PHE A 28 3.58 -6.31 -4.19
CA PHE A 28 4.16 -6.49 -5.52
C PHE A 28 5.16 -5.40 -5.87
N GLY A 29 4.83 -4.13 -5.64
CA GLY A 29 5.71 -3.00 -5.93
C GLY A 29 7.03 -3.08 -5.17
N ASP A 30 6.95 -3.32 -3.85
CA ASP A 30 8.11 -3.44 -2.98
C ASP A 30 8.91 -4.72 -3.26
N GLY A 31 8.24 -5.83 -3.57
CA GLY A 31 8.89 -7.07 -3.98
C GLY A 31 9.75 -6.88 -5.23
N LEU A 32 9.24 -6.16 -6.24
CA LEU A 32 9.99 -5.84 -7.45
C LEU A 32 11.15 -4.88 -7.17
N ALA A 33 10.92 -3.82 -6.40
CA ALA A 33 11.95 -2.86 -6.03
C ALA A 33 13.09 -3.52 -5.23
N GLY A 34 12.74 -4.34 -4.25
CA GLY A 34 13.68 -5.10 -3.43
C GLY A 34 14.47 -6.12 -4.24
N ASN A 35 13.83 -6.86 -5.15
CA ASN A 35 14.51 -7.81 -6.03
C ASN A 35 15.55 -7.11 -6.92
N ALA A 36 15.18 -5.98 -7.54
CA ALA A 36 16.08 -5.19 -8.38
C ALA A 36 17.25 -4.62 -7.56
N PHE A 37 16.98 -4.15 -6.34
CA PHE A 37 18.02 -3.67 -5.44
C PHE A 37 19.01 -4.77 -5.06
N ILE A 38 18.52 -5.92 -4.57
CA ILE A 38 19.38 -7.06 -4.16
C ILE A 38 20.22 -7.55 -5.35
N SER A 39 19.59 -7.73 -6.52
CA SER A 39 20.29 -8.18 -7.72
C SER A 39 21.33 -7.18 -8.20
N GLY A 40 21.06 -5.88 -8.09
CA GLY A 40 22.02 -4.84 -8.45
C GLY A 40 23.20 -4.76 -7.49
N VAL A 41 22.96 -4.84 -6.18
CA VAL A 41 24.01 -4.87 -5.15
C VAL A 41 24.88 -6.12 -5.30
N ALA A 42 24.29 -7.28 -5.59
CA ALA A 42 25.04 -8.51 -5.83
C ALA A 42 25.97 -8.41 -7.06
N ARG A 43 25.61 -7.61 -8.06
CA ARG A 43 26.43 -7.38 -9.28
C ARG A 43 27.47 -6.28 -9.08
N GLN A 44 27.16 -5.24 -8.31
CA GLN A 44 28.04 -4.08 -8.05
C GLN A 44 27.88 -3.60 -6.60
N PRO A 45 28.61 -4.20 -5.63
CA PRO A 45 28.52 -3.84 -4.22
C PRO A 45 28.85 -2.37 -3.95
N GLU A 46 29.79 -1.77 -4.68
CA GLU A 46 30.22 -0.39 -4.54
C GLU A 46 29.11 0.61 -4.93
N ALA A 47 28.14 0.19 -5.74
CA ALA A 47 27.01 1.01 -6.14
C ALA A 47 25.88 1.05 -5.10
N GLN A 48 25.91 0.19 -4.07
CA GLN A 48 24.85 0.06 -3.06
C GLN A 48 24.44 1.41 -2.46
N GLY A 49 25.41 2.23 -2.05
CA GLY A 49 25.14 3.53 -1.43
C GLY A 49 24.37 4.50 -2.36
N ARG A 50 24.58 4.39 -3.68
CA ARG A 50 23.88 5.20 -4.68
C ARG A 50 22.50 4.65 -5.02
N MET A 51 22.25 3.36 -4.78
CA MET A 51 20.97 2.70 -5.06
C MET A 51 19.94 2.86 -3.94
N ILE A 52 20.38 2.97 -2.68
CA ILE A 52 19.48 3.10 -1.51
C ILE A 52 18.49 4.27 -1.64
N PRO A 53 18.89 5.50 -2.04
CA PRO A 53 17.92 6.60 -2.21
C PRO A 53 16.82 6.27 -3.23
N TRP A 54 17.16 5.55 -4.29
CA TRP A 54 16.20 5.11 -5.31
C TRP A 54 15.26 4.04 -4.78
N LEU A 55 15.77 3.06 -4.02
CA LEU A 55 14.94 2.06 -3.35
C LEU A 55 13.88 2.74 -2.48
N PHE A 56 14.29 3.64 -1.57
CA PHE A 56 13.35 4.33 -0.68
C PHE A 56 12.40 5.27 -1.41
N THR A 57 12.83 5.89 -2.52
CA THR A 57 11.93 6.70 -3.34
C THR A 57 10.82 5.84 -3.94
N ILE A 58 11.16 4.68 -4.48
CA ILE A 58 10.18 3.76 -5.08
C ILE A 58 9.25 3.20 -4.01
N VAL A 59 9.78 2.66 -2.91
CA VAL A 59 8.99 2.16 -1.78
C VAL A 59 8.09 3.26 -1.22
N GLY A 60 8.61 4.48 -1.05
CA GLY A 60 7.83 5.62 -0.59
C GLY A 60 6.65 5.96 -1.49
N LEU A 61 6.82 5.87 -2.82
CA LEU A 61 5.72 6.07 -3.78
C LEU A 61 4.68 4.95 -3.73
N VAL A 62 5.14 3.69 -3.60
CA VAL A 62 4.27 2.51 -3.46
C VAL A 62 3.42 2.62 -2.19
N GLU A 63 4.07 2.91 -1.06
CA GLU A 63 3.40 3.08 0.23
C GLU A 63 2.47 4.30 0.24
N ALA A 64 2.83 5.41 -0.41
CA ALA A 64 1.95 6.58 -0.50
C ALA A 64 0.59 6.23 -1.13
N MET A 65 0.56 5.40 -2.17
CA MET A 65 -0.69 4.93 -2.78
C MET A 65 -1.50 4.06 -1.81
N TYR A 66 -0.85 3.22 -1.01
CA TYR A 66 -1.52 2.44 0.04
C TYR A 66 -2.11 3.32 1.15
N PHE A 67 -1.38 4.33 1.61
CA PHE A 67 -1.87 5.24 2.64
C PHE A 67 -3.00 6.15 2.16
N ILE A 68 -3.03 6.52 0.87
CA ILE A 68 -4.17 7.22 0.27
C ILE A 68 -5.43 6.34 0.38
N ASN A 69 -5.32 5.05 0.07
CA ASN A 69 -6.41 4.08 0.20
C ASN A 69 -6.91 3.96 1.65
N LEU A 70 -5.98 3.89 2.60
CA LEU A 70 -6.29 3.87 4.04
C LEU A 70 -7.07 5.13 4.46
N ALA A 71 -6.63 6.31 4.03
CA ALA A 71 -7.28 7.57 4.37
C ALA A 71 -8.73 7.62 3.85
N PHE A 72 -8.96 7.26 2.58
CA PHE A 72 -10.32 7.18 2.03
C PHE A 72 -11.19 6.16 2.77
N GLY A 73 -10.61 5.04 3.16
CA GLY A 73 -11.27 4.04 3.96
C GLY A 73 -11.83 4.58 5.28
N PHE A 74 -11.04 5.36 6.01
CA PHE A 74 -11.51 6.02 7.24
C PHE A 74 -12.59 7.08 6.97
N VAL A 75 -12.48 7.82 5.88
CA VAL A 75 -13.52 8.79 5.48
C VAL A 75 -14.86 8.09 5.25
N PHE A 76 -14.87 6.97 4.50
CA PHE A 76 -16.12 6.23 4.25
C PHE A 76 -16.73 5.65 5.52
N LEU A 77 -15.92 5.14 6.43
CA LEU A 77 -16.40 4.65 7.72
C LEU A 77 -16.99 5.77 8.59
N GLY A 78 -16.41 6.97 8.55
CA GLY A 78 -16.90 8.12 9.31
C GLY A 78 -18.21 8.74 8.80
N GLN A 79 -18.66 8.36 7.60
CA GLN A 79 -19.88 8.88 6.97
C GLN A 79 -21.13 8.01 7.24
N VAL A 80 -20.98 6.88 7.96
CA VAL A 80 -22.10 6.00 8.32
C VAL A 80 -22.87 6.60 9.50
N HIS A 81 -24.19 6.76 9.38
CA HIS A 81 -25.04 7.42 10.39
C HIS A 81 -26.29 6.62 10.74
#